data_AF-A0A7M6DPW4-F1
#
_entry.id   AF-A0A7M6DPW4-F1
#
_cell.length_a   1.000
_cell.length_b   1.000
_cell.length_c   1.000
_cell.angle_alpha   90.00
_cell.angle_beta   90.00
_cell.angle_gamma   90.00
#
_symmetry.space_group_name_H-M   'P 1'
#
loop_
_entity.id
_entity.type
_entity.pdbx_description
1 polymer ?
#
loop_
_entity_poly.entity_id
_entity_poly.type
_entity_poly.pdbx_seq_one_letter_code
_entity_poly.pdbx_strand_id
1 'polypeptide(L)'
;VSHLEATKGSLKGGTYLIIHGEGFSDDQYNKPNKVFLKNEKTGVIVGCKVVITDSTEHRIACETMAEPNFEDGATYSVKVKVGLDFLNDDKEGTFCGGKCIFQYKDDNTPKIYHISPNAALPGETIRIDGRLLTRQISRDQQDIFDPNNAEINKIFVGNDLCEPFDKDTKEFLGSGNDGEYEDWWRMKWVKCQPVIKSVGSHVVSLLTSKEGGRSYRPPSSFFLGAGDKRYNFQTFADITSIQPSAGSRNGGTKIAISGNFFGTDKTKVKVTVGGSDCKILSVTPDLIECLTSPVDTQAESKSLKP
;
A
#
# COMPACT_ATOMS: atom_id res chain seq x y z
N VAL A 1 -9.27 9.30 30.05
CA VAL A 1 -8.59 9.94 28.91
C VAL A 1 -8.44 11.42 29.20
N SER A 2 -7.22 11.97 29.09
CA SER A 2 -6.91 13.38 29.33
C SER A 2 -6.99 14.20 28.04
N HIS A 3 -6.24 13.81 27.00
CA HIS A 3 -6.21 14.48 25.70
C HIS A 3 -5.80 13.52 24.56
N LEU A 4 -5.98 13.98 23.32
CA LEU A 4 -5.52 13.32 22.10
C LEU A 4 -4.36 14.10 21.51
N GLU A 5 -3.33 13.43 21.00
CA GLU A 5 -2.25 14.12 20.26
C GLU A 5 -2.71 14.64 18.89
N ALA A 6 -3.61 13.91 18.24
CA ALA A 6 -4.21 14.29 16.96
C ALA A 6 -5.74 14.35 17.09
N THR A 7 -6.33 15.45 16.64
CA THR A 7 -7.80 15.62 16.64
C THR A 7 -8.42 15.42 15.26
N LYS A 8 -7.58 15.19 14.23
CA LYS A 8 -7.96 14.99 12.83
C LYS A 8 -7.17 13.84 12.22
N GLY A 9 -7.70 13.26 11.14
CA GLY A 9 -7.00 12.22 10.39
C GLY A 9 -7.61 11.83 9.06
N SER A 10 -7.02 10.80 8.45
CA SER A 10 -7.35 10.34 7.10
C SER A 10 -8.69 9.61 7.05
N LEU A 11 -9.52 9.95 6.06
CA LEU A 11 -10.77 9.25 5.71
C LEU A 11 -10.56 7.74 5.42
N LYS A 12 -9.35 7.35 5.01
CA LYS A 12 -8.98 5.94 4.79
C LYS A 12 -8.44 5.23 6.03
N GLY A 13 -8.53 5.86 7.19
CA GLY A 13 -7.99 5.35 8.45
C GLY A 13 -6.47 5.35 8.44
N GLY A 14 -5.87 4.51 9.28
CA GLY A 14 -4.42 4.42 9.46
C GLY A 14 -3.81 5.67 10.08
N THR A 15 -4.61 6.57 10.65
CA THR A 15 -4.12 7.66 11.49
C THR A 15 -3.65 7.06 12.80
N TYR A 16 -2.43 7.37 13.19
CA TYR A 16 -1.85 6.92 14.44
C TYR A 16 -2.30 7.84 15.57
N LEU A 17 -3.35 7.43 16.28
CA LEU A 17 -3.97 8.19 17.34
C LEU A 17 -3.36 7.81 18.69
N ILE A 18 -2.75 8.78 19.36
CA ILE A 18 -2.26 8.62 20.73
C ILE A 18 -3.26 9.27 21.68
N ILE A 19 -3.75 8.45 22.61
CA ILE A 19 -4.75 8.78 23.61
C ILE A 19 -4.07 8.79 24.97
N HIS A 20 -3.91 9.95 25.57
CA HIS A 20 -3.31 10.08 26.90
C HIS A 20 -4.38 9.92 27.98
N GLY A 21 -4.00 9.43 29.16
CA GLY A 21 -4.91 9.23 30.27
C GLY A 21 -4.28 8.46 31.41
N GLU A 22 -5.13 7.88 32.24
CA GLU A 22 -4.73 7.04 33.38
C GLU A 22 -5.72 5.88 33.49
N GLY A 23 -5.28 4.79 34.13
CA GLY A 23 -6.11 3.61 34.37
C GLY A 23 -6.29 2.72 33.14
N PHE A 24 -5.43 2.86 32.13
CA PHE A 24 -5.36 1.90 31.04
C PHE A 24 -4.69 0.61 31.51
N SER A 25 -5.01 -0.51 30.85
CA SER A 25 -4.33 -1.76 31.15
C SER A 25 -2.92 -1.75 30.54
N ASP A 26 -1.95 -2.29 31.26
CA ASP A 26 -0.65 -2.73 30.73
C ASP A 26 -0.75 -4.17 30.18
N ASP A 27 -1.58 -5.01 30.79
CA ASP A 27 -1.88 -6.37 30.35
C ASP A 27 -2.89 -6.37 29.19
N GLN A 28 -2.35 -6.35 27.96
CA GLN A 28 -3.15 -6.41 26.73
C GLN A 28 -3.70 -7.80 26.40
N TYR A 29 -3.31 -8.86 27.13
CA TYR A 29 -3.75 -10.22 26.85
C TYR A 29 -4.98 -10.58 27.68
N ASN A 30 -4.94 -10.32 28.98
CA ASN A 30 -6.04 -10.67 29.88
C ASN A 30 -7.06 -9.53 30.03
N LYS A 31 -6.61 -8.28 29.94
CA LYS A 31 -7.47 -7.10 30.09
C LYS A 31 -7.21 -6.05 29.00
N PRO A 32 -7.42 -6.39 27.71
CA PRO A 32 -7.05 -5.53 26.59
C PRO A 32 -7.71 -4.15 26.66
N ASN A 33 -6.95 -3.12 26.27
CA ASN A 33 -7.51 -1.84 25.92
C ASN A 33 -8.21 -1.98 24.55
N LYS A 34 -9.44 -1.49 24.45
CA LYS A 34 -10.20 -1.42 23.20
C LYS A 34 -10.66 0.01 22.98
N VAL A 35 -10.43 0.51 21.77
CA VAL A 35 -10.75 1.89 21.40
C VAL A 35 -11.76 1.87 20.27
N PHE A 36 -12.81 2.66 20.44
CA PHE A 36 -13.89 2.83 19.49
C PHE A 36 -14.10 4.32 19.20
N LEU A 37 -14.48 4.62 17.98
CA LEU A 37 -14.86 5.94 17.52
C LEU A 37 -16.35 5.90 17.23
N LYS A 38 -17.17 6.65 17.95
CA LYS A 38 -18.61 6.72 17.75
C LYS A 38 -18.99 8.01 17.04
N ASN A 39 -19.61 7.92 15.86
CA ASN A 39 -20.05 9.07 15.09
C ASN A 39 -21.09 9.87 15.90
N GLU A 40 -20.89 11.18 16.05
CA GLU A 40 -21.77 12.02 16.87
C GLU A 40 -23.15 12.24 16.25
N LYS A 41 -23.28 12.15 14.91
CA LYS A 41 -24.56 12.33 14.21
C LYS A 41 -25.31 11.03 14.02
N THR A 42 -24.62 9.98 13.57
CA THR A 42 -25.24 8.72 13.14
C THR A 42 -25.18 7.62 14.20
N GLY A 43 -24.32 7.77 15.21
CA GLY A 43 -24.08 6.74 16.22
C GLY A 43 -23.27 5.53 15.72
N VAL A 44 -22.88 5.50 14.44
CA VAL A 44 -22.05 4.44 13.85
C VAL A 44 -20.74 4.31 14.60
N ILE A 45 -20.34 3.08 14.90
CA ILE A 45 -19.10 2.78 15.64
C ILE A 45 -18.05 2.25 14.67
N VAL A 46 -16.87 2.85 14.72
CA VAL A 46 -15.68 2.48 13.95
C VAL A 46 -14.58 2.06 14.94
N GLY A 47 -13.83 1.02 14.61
CA GLY A 47 -12.73 0.55 15.48
C GLY A 47 -11.48 1.42 15.38
N CYS A 48 -10.67 1.41 16.43
CA CYS A 48 -9.27 1.83 16.38
C CYS A 48 -8.39 0.66 16.85
N LYS A 49 -7.53 0.15 15.96
CA LYS A 49 -6.71 -1.02 16.22
C LYS A 49 -5.57 -0.65 17.17
N VAL A 50 -5.65 -1.12 18.41
CA VAL A 50 -4.64 -0.83 19.44
C VAL A 50 -3.29 -1.43 19.06
N VAL A 51 -2.25 -0.61 19.18
CA VAL A 51 -0.85 -0.97 19.00
C VAL A 51 -0.28 -1.27 20.38
N ILE A 52 -0.29 -2.56 20.71
CA ILE A 52 0.06 -3.05 22.07
C ILE A 52 1.47 -2.66 22.48
N THR A 53 2.41 -2.58 21.53
CA THR A 53 3.84 -2.27 21.79
C THR A 53 4.10 -0.81 22.13
N ASP A 54 3.11 0.06 21.90
CA ASP A 54 3.23 1.51 22.15
C ASP A 54 2.15 2.03 23.11
N SER A 55 1.42 1.11 23.73
CA SER A 55 0.41 1.39 24.74
C SER A 55 0.95 1.08 26.14
N THR A 56 0.59 1.90 27.10
CA THR A 56 0.98 1.79 28.52
C THR A 56 -0.26 2.06 29.40
N GLU A 57 -0.08 2.02 30.71
CA GLU A 57 -1.12 2.42 31.67
C GLU A 57 -1.54 3.91 31.57
N HIS A 58 -0.70 4.74 30.92
CA HIS A 58 -0.90 6.19 30.77
C HIS A 58 -1.19 6.64 29.33
N ARG A 59 -0.96 5.79 28.33
CA ARG A 59 -1.33 6.09 26.94
C ARG A 59 -1.81 4.87 26.18
N ILE A 60 -2.74 5.08 25.24
CA ILE A 60 -3.11 4.06 24.26
C ILE A 60 -2.75 4.60 22.88
N ALA A 61 -1.93 3.86 22.15
CA ALA A 61 -1.68 4.10 20.74
C ALA A 61 -2.59 3.19 19.90
N CYS A 62 -3.27 3.74 18.89
CA CYS A 62 -4.11 2.95 18.01
C CYS A 62 -4.14 3.49 16.57
N GLU A 63 -4.32 2.60 15.60
CA GLU A 63 -4.53 2.95 14.20
C GLU A 63 -6.02 3.01 13.89
N THR A 64 -6.51 4.18 13.45
CA THR A 64 -7.93 4.35 13.10
C THR A 64 -8.35 3.45 11.93
N MET A 65 -9.57 2.94 11.95
CA MET A 65 -10.15 2.32 10.75
C MET A 65 -10.66 3.38 9.77
N ALA A 66 -10.99 2.97 8.54
CA ALA A 66 -11.53 3.88 7.54
C ALA A 66 -12.92 4.39 7.94
N GLU A 67 -13.23 5.63 7.59
CA GLU A 67 -14.57 6.20 7.74
C GLU A 67 -15.51 5.45 6.77
N PRO A 68 -16.63 4.87 7.24
CA PRO A 68 -17.46 3.97 6.42
C PRO A 68 -18.01 4.60 5.13
N ASN A 69 -18.32 5.89 5.15
CA ASN A 69 -18.97 6.62 4.05
C ASN A 69 -18.02 7.60 3.35
N PHE A 70 -16.77 7.70 3.79
CA PHE A 70 -15.79 8.72 3.40
C PHE A 70 -16.33 10.16 3.53
N GLU A 71 -17.13 10.44 4.57
CA GLU A 71 -17.70 11.77 4.83
C GLU A 71 -16.63 12.74 5.37
N ASP A 72 -16.37 13.82 4.63
CA ASP A 72 -15.43 14.85 5.06
C ASP A 72 -15.99 15.68 6.23
N GLY A 73 -15.18 15.82 7.29
CA GLY A 73 -15.55 16.53 8.50
C GLY A 73 -16.43 15.75 9.46
N ALA A 74 -16.65 14.45 9.24
CA ALA A 74 -17.39 13.61 10.17
C ALA A 74 -16.71 13.56 11.55
N THR A 75 -17.48 13.84 12.60
CA THR A 75 -17.01 13.94 13.98
C THR A 75 -17.33 12.67 14.76
N TYR A 76 -16.33 12.16 15.48
CA TYR A 76 -16.42 10.93 16.24
C TYR A 76 -15.96 11.15 17.68
N SER A 77 -16.77 10.75 18.66
CA SER A 77 -16.32 10.69 20.05
C SER A 77 -15.49 9.43 20.29
N VAL A 78 -14.33 9.61 20.91
CA VAL A 78 -13.46 8.50 21.29
C VAL A 78 -14.02 7.81 22.52
N LYS A 79 -14.18 6.49 22.49
CA LYS A 79 -14.64 5.67 23.61
C LYS A 79 -13.60 4.59 23.90
N VAL A 80 -13.23 4.47 25.17
CA VAL A 80 -12.20 3.51 25.61
C VAL A 80 -12.84 2.50 26.56
N LYS A 81 -12.50 1.24 26.34
CA LYS A 81 -12.90 0.09 27.14
C LYS A 81 -11.66 -0.63 27.63
N VAL A 82 -11.58 -0.91 28.93
CA VAL A 82 -10.44 -1.63 29.54
C VAL A 82 -10.98 -2.97 30.05
N GLY A 83 -10.63 -4.06 29.37
CA GLY A 83 -11.26 -5.37 29.61
C GLY A 83 -12.75 -5.36 29.24
N LEU A 84 -13.64 -5.46 30.22
CA LEU A 84 -15.09 -5.48 30.03
C LEU A 84 -15.79 -4.16 30.36
N ASP A 85 -15.08 -3.20 30.95
CA ASP A 85 -15.65 -1.97 31.47
C ASP A 85 -15.32 -0.78 30.58
N PHE A 86 -16.32 0.04 30.28
CA PHE A 86 -16.08 1.33 29.66
C PHE A 86 -15.51 2.28 30.71
N LEU A 87 -14.53 3.09 30.31
CA LEU A 87 -14.08 4.19 31.16
C LEU A 87 -15.21 5.23 31.20
N ASN A 88 -15.69 5.56 32.40
CA ASN A 88 -16.80 6.50 32.58
C ASN A 88 -16.43 7.90 32.09
N ASP A 89 -17.34 8.50 31.31
CA ASP A 89 -17.23 9.85 30.74
C ASP A 89 -17.89 10.93 31.64
N ASP A 90 -18.47 10.55 32.79
CA ASP A 90 -19.51 11.33 33.49
C ASP A 90 -19.06 12.08 34.76
N LYS A 91 -17.77 12.37 34.96
CA LYS A 91 -17.33 13.24 36.07
C LYS A 91 -16.97 14.64 35.58
N GLU A 92 -17.59 15.66 36.18
CA GLU A 92 -17.20 17.07 36.03
C GLU A 92 -15.70 17.23 36.33
N GLY A 93 -14.95 17.81 35.38
CA GLY A 93 -13.50 18.01 35.48
C GLY A 93 -12.62 16.97 34.76
N THR A 94 -13.22 15.97 34.11
CA THR A 94 -12.50 14.90 33.39
C THR A 94 -12.96 14.82 31.92
N PHE A 95 -12.01 14.56 31.00
CA PHE A 95 -12.19 14.24 29.56
C PHE A 95 -12.13 15.41 28.55
N CYS A 96 -10.96 15.84 28.06
CA CYS A 96 -10.84 16.86 26.98
C CYS A 96 -11.70 18.15 27.15
N GLY A 97 -12.10 18.53 28.38
CA GLY A 97 -13.09 19.59 28.63
C GLY A 97 -14.55 19.27 28.27
N GLY A 98 -14.90 17.99 28.06
CA GLY A 98 -16.25 17.48 27.77
C GLY A 98 -16.23 16.18 26.95
N LYS A 99 -15.89 16.26 25.65
CA LYS A 99 -15.78 15.09 24.75
C LYS A 99 -14.48 15.16 23.95
N CYS A 100 -13.68 14.09 23.98
CA CYS A 100 -12.56 13.89 23.06
C CYS A 100 -13.13 13.54 21.68
N ILE A 101 -13.06 14.52 20.77
CA ILE A 101 -13.57 14.41 19.40
C ILE A 101 -12.41 14.23 18.43
N PHE A 102 -12.56 13.27 17.53
CA PHE A 102 -11.70 13.05 16.38
C PHE A 102 -12.49 13.32 15.09
N GLN A 103 -11.86 13.97 14.11
CA GLN A 103 -12.50 14.29 12.83
C GLN A 103 -11.78 13.61 11.67
N TYR A 104 -12.54 12.92 10.82
CA TYR A 104 -12.02 12.49 9.54
C TYR A 104 -12.05 13.66 8.55
N LYS A 105 -10.94 13.93 7.87
CA LYS A 105 -10.78 15.08 6.98
C LYS A 105 -10.13 14.69 5.65
N ASP A 106 -10.66 15.19 4.54
CA ASP A 106 -10.08 15.00 3.22
C ASP A 106 -8.69 15.65 3.12
N ASP A 107 -8.53 16.87 3.64
CA ASP A 107 -7.25 17.57 3.63
C ASP A 107 -6.15 16.80 4.37
N ASN A 108 -6.51 16.06 5.42
CA ASN A 108 -5.65 15.16 6.20
C ASN A 108 -5.50 13.75 5.58
N THR A 109 -6.11 13.51 4.42
CA THR A 109 -6.01 12.25 3.68
C THR A 109 -5.01 12.42 2.52
N PRO A 110 -3.83 11.77 2.56
CA PRO A 110 -2.92 11.82 1.42
C PRO A 110 -3.55 11.14 0.20
N LYS A 111 -3.32 11.66 -1.01
CA LYS A 111 -3.90 11.11 -2.26
C LYS A 111 -2.79 10.69 -3.21
N ILE A 112 -2.85 9.44 -3.68
CA ILE A 112 -1.97 8.92 -4.75
C ILE A 112 -2.73 9.03 -6.07
N TYR A 113 -2.15 9.70 -7.05
CA TYR A 113 -2.75 9.89 -8.37
C TYR A 113 -2.07 9.04 -9.43
N HIS A 114 -0.73 9.01 -9.44
CA HIS A 114 0.04 8.32 -10.47
C HIS A 114 1.20 7.54 -9.85
N ILE A 115 1.57 6.45 -10.53
CA ILE A 115 2.77 5.67 -10.24
C ILE A 115 3.55 5.57 -11.54
N SER A 116 4.83 5.90 -11.49
CA SER A 116 5.71 5.95 -12.65
C SER A 116 6.99 5.14 -12.41
N PRO A 117 7.31 4.15 -13.26
CA PRO A 117 6.43 3.60 -14.31
C PRO A 117 5.23 2.87 -13.68
N ASN A 118 4.13 2.73 -14.43
CA ASN A 118 2.95 1.96 -13.98
C ASN A 118 3.17 0.44 -14.04
N ALA A 119 4.20 -0.01 -14.76
CA ALA A 119 4.67 -1.38 -14.76
C ALA A 119 6.21 -1.42 -14.74
N ALA A 120 6.80 -2.31 -13.93
CA ALA A 120 8.24 -2.42 -13.76
C ALA A 120 8.68 -3.88 -13.50
N LEU A 121 9.97 -4.17 -13.55
CA LEU A 121 10.48 -5.44 -13.03
C LEU A 121 10.35 -5.47 -11.49
N PRO A 122 10.15 -6.65 -10.87
CA PRO A 122 10.19 -6.78 -9.42
C PRO A 122 11.48 -6.19 -8.83
N GLY A 123 11.31 -5.21 -7.93
CA GLY A 123 12.43 -4.53 -7.27
C GLY A 123 12.99 -3.33 -8.03
N GLU A 124 12.40 -2.90 -9.14
CA GLU A 124 12.77 -1.61 -9.76
C GLU A 124 12.20 -0.42 -8.99
N THR A 125 12.91 0.70 -9.01
CA THR A 125 12.47 1.94 -8.35
C THR A 125 11.24 2.50 -9.04
N ILE A 126 10.21 2.80 -8.26
CA ILE A 126 9.01 3.48 -8.69
C ILE A 126 8.91 4.87 -8.06
N ARG A 127 8.26 5.79 -8.75
CA ARG A 127 7.88 7.11 -8.27
C ARG A 127 6.37 7.13 -8.02
N ILE A 128 5.98 7.66 -6.87
CA ILE A 128 4.58 7.80 -6.44
C ILE A 128 4.25 9.28 -6.37
N ASP A 129 3.29 9.71 -7.17
CA ASP A 129 2.91 11.11 -7.33
C ASP A 129 1.50 11.35 -6.79
N GLY A 130 1.32 12.48 -6.09
CA GLY A 130 -0.01 12.96 -5.76
C GLY A 130 -0.04 14.07 -4.71
N ARG A 131 -1.19 14.26 -4.06
CA ARG A 131 -1.34 15.20 -2.95
C ARG A 131 -0.84 14.53 -1.67
N LEU A 132 0.47 14.49 -1.48
CA LEU A 132 1.08 13.95 -0.26
C LEU A 132 1.18 15.06 0.80
N LEU A 133 0.88 14.75 2.06
CA LEU A 133 0.95 15.73 3.15
C LEU A 133 2.39 16.16 3.43
N THR A 134 3.32 15.25 3.20
CA THR A 134 4.75 15.44 3.42
C THR A 134 5.56 14.68 2.36
N ARG A 135 6.82 15.07 2.23
CA ARG A 135 7.86 14.38 1.44
C ARG A 135 8.99 13.85 2.34
N GLN A 136 8.90 14.13 3.64
CA GLN A 136 9.78 13.61 4.67
C GLN A 136 9.43 12.15 4.95
N ILE A 137 10.45 11.31 5.10
CA ILE A 137 10.34 9.86 5.28
C ILE A 137 11.22 9.39 6.44
N SER A 138 12.44 9.92 6.57
CA SER A 138 13.36 9.57 7.65
C SER A 138 14.21 10.76 8.08
N ARG A 139 14.78 10.65 9.28
CA ARG A 139 15.83 11.53 9.83
C ARG A 139 17.07 11.60 8.95
N ASP A 140 17.32 10.57 8.15
CA ASP A 140 18.48 10.48 7.27
C ASP A 140 18.39 11.47 6.09
N GLN A 141 17.22 12.08 5.86
CA GLN A 141 17.04 13.18 4.91
C GLN A 141 17.41 14.52 5.57
N GLN A 142 18.70 14.69 5.89
CA GLN A 142 19.21 15.77 6.73
C GLN A 142 18.81 17.19 6.28
N ASP A 143 18.62 17.42 4.98
CA ASP A 143 18.29 18.75 4.45
C ASP A 143 16.81 19.16 4.62
N ILE A 144 15.92 18.22 4.96
CA ILE A 144 14.45 18.40 4.93
C ILE A 144 13.79 18.01 6.25
N PHE A 145 14.52 17.29 7.12
CA PHE A 145 13.94 16.71 8.32
C PHE A 145 13.63 17.77 9.39
N ASP A 146 12.34 17.91 9.70
CA ASP A 146 11.85 18.61 10.88
C ASP A 146 11.03 17.63 11.72
N PRO A 147 11.39 17.38 13.00
CA PRO A 147 10.62 16.50 13.88
C PRO A 147 9.19 17.00 14.12
N ASN A 148 8.93 18.30 13.90
CA ASN A 148 7.61 18.90 14.02
C ASN A 148 6.75 18.72 12.76
N ASN A 149 7.32 18.25 11.66
CA ASN A 149 6.56 17.92 10.45
C ASN A 149 6.09 16.47 10.44
N ALA A 150 5.04 16.20 9.67
CA ALA A 150 4.61 14.83 9.41
C ALA A 150 5.64 14.11 8.52
N GLU A 151 5.68 12.79 8.62
CA GLU A 151 6.55 11.92 7.81
C GLU A 151 5.74 10.76 7.21
N ILE A 152 6.21 10.21 6.09
CA ILE A 152 5.69 8.98 5.52
C ILE A 152 6.34 7.82 6.26
N ASN A 153 5.57 7.15 7.11
CA ASN A 153 6.05 6.05 7.94
C ASN A 153 6.35 4.79 7.12
N LYS A 154 5.44 4.47 6.19
CA LYS A 154 5.47 3.23 5.41
C LYS A 154 4.87 3.45 4.03
N ILE A 155 5.51 2.84 3.04
CA ILE A 155 5.00 2.73 1.68
C ILE A 155 4.81 1.24 1.41
N PHE A 156 3.68 0.88 0.81
CA PHE A 156 3.29 -0.50 0.52
C PHE A 156 3.04 -0.67 -0.96
N VAL A 157 3.47 -1.81 -1.50
CA VAL A 157 3.08 -2.32 -2.81
C VAL A 157 2.44 -3.69 -2.60
N GLY A 158 1.11 -3.74 -2.71
CA GLY A 158 0.35 -4.92 -2.28
C GLY A 158 0.48 -5.09 -0.76
N ASN A 159 1.00 -6.23 -0.32
CA ASN A 159 1.23 -6.54 1.09
C ASN A 159 2.68 -6.33 1.53
N ASP A 160 3.58 -6.04 0.59
CA ASP A 160 5.00 -5.86 0.85
C ASP A 160 5.35 -4.38 1.00
N LEU A 161 6.50 -4.11 1.61
CA LEU A 161 7.04 -2.76 1.76
C LEU A 161 7.70 -2.26 0.47
N CYS A 162 7.78 -0.94 0.36
CA CYS A 162 8.56 -0.24 -0.65
C CYS A 162 9.62 0.61 0.05
N GLU A 163 10.89 0.23 -0.11
CA GLU A 163 12.00 0.83 0.62
C GLU A 163 12.37 2.18 0.00
N PRO A 164 12.38 3.28 0.77
CA PRO A 164 12.72 4.61 0.26
C PRO A 164 14.24 4.85 0.11
N PHE A 165 15.05 3.90 0.57
CA PHE A 165 16.51 3.91 0.52
C PHE A 165 17.00 2.75 -0.34
N ASP A 166 18.05 3.01 -1.11
CA ASP A 166 18.75 1.96 -1.83
C ASP A 166 19.29 0.89 -0.87
N LYS A 167 19.15 -0.38 -1.23
CA LYS A 167 19.51 -1.49 -0.33
C LYS A 167 21.02 -1.59 -0.12
N ASP A 168 21.81 -1.20 -1.10
CA ASP A 168 23.25 -1.36 -1.12
C ASP A 168 23.95 -0.08 -0.66
N THR A 169 23.61 1.06 -1.26
CA THR A 169 24.27 2.34 -0.96
C THR A 169 23.70 3.01 0.30
N LYS A 170 22.50 2.61 0.73
CA LYS A 170 21.71 3.28 1.79
C LYS A 170 21.36 4.74 1.45
N GLU A 171 21.53 5.16 0.21
CA GLU A 171 21.19 6.50 -0.23
C GLU A 171 19.68 6.64 -0.40
N PHE A 172 19.19 7.84 -0.12
CA PHE A 172 17.78 8.15 -0.28
C PHE A 172 17.41 8.24 -1.77
N LEU A 173 16.39 7.50 -2.21
CA LEU A 173 16.03 7.38 -3.63
C LEU A 173 15.44 8.68 -4.23
N GLY A 174 14.92 9.56 -3.37
CA GLY A 174 14.48 10.90 -3.76
C GLY A 174 13.02 11.21 -3.45
N SER A 175 12.75 12.47 -3.18
CA SER A 175 11.42 13.05 -3.05
C SER A 175 11.47 14.51 -3.48
N GLY A 176 10.32 15.06 -3.85
CA GLY A 176 10.25 16.43 -4.30
C GLY A 176 8.84 16.93 -4.45
N ASN A 177 8.74 18.13 -4.98
CA ASN A 177 7.50 18.74 -5.42
C ASN A 177 7.63 19.00 -6.91
N ASP A 178 6.54 18.86 -7.65
CA ASP A 178 6.46 19.42 -8.99
C ASP A 178 5.69 20.74 -8.87
N GLY A 179 6.27 21.87 -9.29
CA GLY A 179 5.53 23.13 -9.32
C GLY A 179 6.31 24.31 -9.85
N GLU A 180 5.84 24.88 -10.96
CA GLU A 180 6.23 26.23 -11.43
C GLU A 180 5.06 27.23 -11.54
N TYR A 181 3.79 26.86 -11.27
CA TYR A 181 2.66 27.81 -11.35
C TYR A 181 1.52 27.57 -10.33
N GLU A 182 0.77 28.65 -10.05
CA GLU A 182 -0.11 28.88 -8.88
C GLU A 182 -1.26 27.89 -8.66
N ASP A 183 -1.61 27.01 -9.61
CA ASP A 183 -2.66 25.99 -9.44
C ASP A 183 -2.13 24.55 -9.13
N TRP A 184 -0.82 24.30 -9.29
CA TRP A 184 -0.17 22.98 -9.11
C TRP A 184 0.42 22.74 -7.69
N TRP A 185 0.10 23.63 -6.73
CA TRP A 185 0.77 23.88 -5.45
C TRP A 185 0.83 22.76 -4.38
N ARG A 186 0.45 21.49 -4.65
CA ARG A 186 0.60 20.38 -3.67
C ARG A 186 1.02 19.04 -4.25
N MET A 187 1.37 18.95 -5.53
CA MET A 187 1.88 17.69 -6.08
C MET A 187 3.26 17.43 -5.51
N LYS A 188 3.33 16.39 -4.69
CA LYS A 188 4.58 15.88 -4.14
C LYS A 188 4.77 14.49 -4.67
N TRP A 189 6.02 14.09 -4.71
CA TRP A 189 6.40 12.77 -5.15
C TRP A 189 7.46 12.17 -4.25
N VAL A 190 7.45 10.85 -4.16
CA VAL A 190 8.46 10.06 -3.46
C VAL A 190 8.84 8.87 -4.30
N LYS A 191 10.12 8.49 -4.26
CA LYS A 191 10.62 7.25 -4.85
C LYS A 191 10.78 6.17 -3.81
N CYS A 192 10.55 4.93 -4.22
CA CYS A 192 10.81 3.77 -3.39
C CYS A 192 11.06 2.53 -4.26
N GLN A 193 11.75 1.54 -3.70
CA GLN A 193 12.04 0.25 -4.31
C GLN A 193 11.16 -0.84 -3.68
N PRO A 194 10.21 -1.42 -4.42
CA PRO A 194 9.34 -2.47 -3.89
C PRO A 194 10.15 -3.71 -3.45
N VAL A 195 9.81 -4.30 -2.30
CA VAL A 195 10.44 -5.55 -1.82
C VAL A 195 9.91 -6.79 -2.54
N ILE A 196 8.78 -6.66 -3.25
CA ILE A 196 8.16 -7.74 -4.03
C ILE A 196 9.15 -8.38 -5.01
N LYS A 197 9.15 -9.72 -5.04
CA LYS A 197 9.99 -10.54 -5.92
C LYS A 197 9.19 -11.29 -7.00
N SER A 198 7.88 -11.05 -7.07
CA SER A 198 6.97 -11.79 -7.94
C SER A 198 6.21 -10.86 -8.88
N VAL A 199 5.83 -11.41 -10.02
CA VAL A 199 4.99 -10.79 -11.05
C VAL A 199 3.54 -10.73 -10.55
N GLY A 200 2.88 -9.59 -10.75
CA GLY A 200 1.50 -9.43 -10.32
C GLY A 200 0.97 -8.01 -10.44
N SER A 201 -0.33 -7.88 -10.20
CA SER A 201 -1.05 -6.61 -10.15
C SER A 201 -1.20 -6.18 -8.69
N HIS A 202 -0.68 -5.00 -8.36
CA HIS A 202 -0.53 -4.52 -6.99
C HIS A 202 -1.24 -3.19 -6.76
N VAL A 203 -1.60 -2.95 -5.50
CA VAL A 203 -2.13 -1.66 -5.04
C VAL A 203 -1.08 -0.97 -4.20
N VAL A 204 -0.67 0.22 -4.63
CA VAL A 204 0.29 1.04 -3.90
C VAL A 204 -0.44 1.89 -2.87
N SER A 205 0.03 1.89 -1.62
CA SER A 205 -0.51 2.75 -0.57
C SER A 205 0.58 3.28 0.34
N LEU A 206 0.31 4.35 1.09
CA LEU A 206 1.25 4.89 2.06
C LEU A 206 0.51 5.25 3.36
N LEU A 207 1.27 5.32 4.45
CA LEU A 207 0.83 5.79 5.76
C LEU A 207 1.64 7.02 6.14
N THR A 208 0.97 8.11 6.48
CA THR A 208 1.58 9.34 6.97
C THR A 208 1.31 9.51 8.46
N SER A 209 2.29 9.99 9.22
CA SER A 209 2.20 10.23 10.67
C SER A 209 1.39 11.48 11.04
N LYS A 210 1.31 11.75 12.35
CA LYS A 210 0.56 12.87 12.96
C LYS A 210 -0.92 12.82 12.57
N GLU A 211 -1.48 13.94 12.14
CA GLU A 211 -2.85 14.02 11.64
C GLU A 211 -3.01 13.43 10.22
N GLY A 212 -1.99 12.76 9.68
CA GLY A 212 -2.09 12.02 8.42
C GLY A 212 -2.74 10.65 8.60
N GLY A 213 -2.56 9.77 7.63
CA GLY A 213 -2.96 8.38 7.73
C GLY A 213 -2.77 7.66 6.41
N ARG A 214 -3.60 6.66 6.16
CA ARG A 214 -3.55 5.87 4.92
C ARG A 214 -3.97 6.72 3.73
N SER A 215 -3.27 6.54 2.62
CA SER A 215 -3.62 7.25 1.40
C SER A 215 -4.92 6.78 0.76
N TYR A 216 -5.64 7.74 0.20
CA TYR A 216 -6.68 7.54 -0.79
C TYR A 216 -6.09 7.40 -2.19
N ARG A 217 -6.82 6.69 -3.04
CA ARG A 217 -6.55 6.49 -4.46
C ARG A 217 -7.86 6.77 -5.19
N PRO A 218 -7.94 7.78 -6.07
CA PRO A 218 -9.16 8.01 -6.83
C PRO A 218 -9.41 6.85 -7.81
N PRO A 219 -10.67 6.60 -8.21
CA PRO A 219 -10.96 5.56 -9.19
C PRO A 219 -10.15 5.68 -10.49
N SER A 220 -9.82 6.91 -10.91
CA SER A 220 -9.01 7.20 -12.09
C SER A 220 -7.55 6.74 -12.00
N SER A 221 -7.02 6.46 -10.80
CA SER A 221 -5.65 5.94 -10.65
C SER A 221 -5.55 4.43 -10.85
N PHE A 222 -6.68 3.73 -11.05
CA PHE A 222 -6.72 2.27 -11.14
C PHE A 222 -6.91 1.77 -12.57
N PHE A 223 -6.22 0.68 -12.89
CA PHE A 223 -6.50 -0.21 -14.00
C PHE A 223 -7.39 -1.37 -13.52
N LEU A 224 -8.12 -1.98 -14.46
CA LEU A 224 -8.98 -3.14 -14.20
C LEU A 224 -8.29 -4.40 -14.73
N GLY A 225 -8.01 -5.33 -13.82
CA GLY A 225 -7.49 -6.67 -14.13
C GLY A 225 -8.61 -7.71 -14.23
N ALA A 226 -8.21 -8.96 -14.48
CA ALA A 226 -9.14 -10.09 -14.52
C ALA A 226 -9.91 -10.25 -13.19
N GLY A 227 -11.21 -10.55 -13.29
CA GLY A 227 -12.09 -10.71 -12.14
C GLY A 227 -12.36 -9.42 -11.37
N ASP A 228 -12.44 -8.29 -12.08
CA ASP A 228 -12.69 -6.94 -11.55
C ASP A 228 -11.69 -6.47 -10.47
N LYS A 229 -10.50 -7.06 -10.44
CA LYS A 229 -9.44 -6.68 -9.51
C LYS A 229 -8.80 -5.38 -9.96
N ARG A 230 -8.92 -4.34 -9.13
CA ARG A 230 -8.30 -3.03 -9.38
C ARG A 230 -6.85 -3.02 -8.90
N TYR A 231 -5.96 -2.48 -9.72
CA TYR A 231 -4.55 -2.30 -9.41
C TYR A 231 -4.05 -0.96 -9.98
N ASN A 232 -2.99 -0.41 -9.42
CA ASN A 232 -2.40 0.84 -9.93
C ASN A 232 -0.89 0.72 -10.18
N PHE A 233 -0.34 -0.48 -9.98
CA PHE A 233 1.03 -0.84 -10.34
C PHE A 233 1.12 -2.32 -10.73
N GLN A 234 1.95 -2.66 -11.70
CA GLN A 234 2.15 -4.05 -12.13
C GLN A 234 3.63 -4.42 -12.15
N THR A 235 3.96 -5.62 -11.70
CA THR A 235 5.25 -6.22 -12.00
C THR A 235 5.13 -7.22 -13.13
N PHE A 236 6.13 -7.28 -14.01
CA PHE A 236 6.18 -8.21 -15.14
C PHE A 236 7.45 -9.07 -15.16
N ALA A 237 7.40 -10.17 -15.92
CA ALA A 237 8.54 -11.03 -16.19
C ALA A 237 9.19 -10.58 -17.50
N ASP A 238 10.50 -10.78 -17.62
CA ASP A 238 11.27 -10.43 -18.81
C ASP A 238 11.79 -11.67 -19.52
N ILE A 239 11.91 -11.60 -20.85
CA ILE A 239 12.47 -12.66 -21.69
C ILE A 239 13.71 -12.11 -22.37
N THR A 240 14.87 -12.72 -22.09
CA THR A 240 16.16 -12.27 -22.61
C THR A 240 16.61 -13.06 -23.83
N SER A 241 16.26 -14.36 -23.93
CA SER A 241 16.61 -15.18 -25.09
C SER A 241 15.76 -16.45 -25.21
N ILE A 242 15.76 -17.04 -26.41
CA ILE A 242 15.08 -18.31 -26.73
C ILE A 242 16.04 -19.18 -27.55
N GLN A 243 16.23 -20.43 -27.15
CA GLN A 243 17.12 -21.39 -27.84
C GLN A 243 16.50 -22.81 -27.92
N PRO A 244 16.51 -23.47 -29.10
CA PRO A 244 16.79 -22.90 -30.41
C PRO A 244 15.70 -21.90 -30.87
N SER A 245 16.09 -20.94 -31.69
CA SER A 245 15.18 -19.96 -32.30
C SER A 245 14.35 -20.53 -33.46
N ALA A 246 14.63 -21.77 -33.88
CA ALA A 246 13.92 -22.48 -34.93
C ALA A 246 13.72 -23.96 -34.55
N GLY A 247 12.66 -24.56 -35.10
CA GLY A 247 12.28 -25.94 -34.81
C GLY A 247 11.40 -26.55 -35.90
N SER A 248 11.01 -27.82 -35.69
CA SER A 248 10.17 -28.57 -36.62
C SER A 248 8.71 -28.08 -36.59
N ARG A 249 8.08 -27.99 -37.77
CA ARG A 249 6.62 -27.73 -37.89
C ARG A 249 5.76 -28.82 -37.26
N ASN A 250 6.30 -30.04 -37.14
CA ASN A 250 5.62 -31.17 -36.50
C ASN A 250 5.80 -31.17 -34.97
N GLY A 251 6.37 -30.11 -34.38
CA GLY A 251 6.64 -30.03 -32.95
C GLY A 251 7.82 -30.89 -32.51
N GLY A 252 7.88 -31.19 -31.21
CA GLY A 252 8.92 -32.01 -30.60
C GLY A 252 10.27 -31.30 -30.42
N THR A 253 10.34 -29.99 -30.70
CA THR A 253 11.56 -29.20 -30.46
C THR A 253 11.55 -28.77 -29.00
N LYS A 254 12.57 -29.19 -28.23
CA LYS A 254 12.77 -28.68 -26.87
C LYS A 254 13.34 -27.26 -26.99
N ILE A 255 12.61 -26.28 -26.46
CA ILE A 255 13.05 -24.89 -26.39
C ILE A 255 13.31 -24.49 -24.94
N ALA A 256 14.31 -23.63 -24.78
CA ALA A 256 14.71 -23.02 -23.53
C ALA A 256 14.51 -21.51 -23.66
N ILE A 257 13.69 -20.93 -22.78
CA ILE A 257 13.38 -19.51 -22.73
C ILE A 257 14.05 -18.96 -21.49
N SER A 258 15.09 -18.16 -21.67
CA SER A 258 15.81 -17.51 -20.58
C SER A 258 15.23 -16.13 -20.31
N GLY A 259 15.27 -15.70 -19.05
CA GLY A 259 14.71 -14.41 -18.66
C GLY A 259 14.76 -14.19 -17.16
N ASN A 260 13.82 -13.43 -16.64
CA ASN A 260 13.73 -13.10 -15.21
C ASN A 260 12.29 -13.13 -14.72
N PHE A 261 12.11 -13.55 -13.47
CA PHE A 261 10.85 -13.54 -12.72
C PHE A 261 9.73 -14.42 -13.28
N PHE A 262 10.05 -15.52 -13.96
CA PHE A 262 9.05 -16.50 -14.43
C PHE A 262 8.32 -17.23 -13.30
N GLY A 263 8.81 -17.10 -12.06
CA GLY A 263 8.29 -17.79 -10.89
C GLY A 263 8.79 -19.24 -10.84
N THR A 264 8.09 -20.07 -10.06
CA THR A 264 8.46 -21.49 -9.85
C THR A 264 7.28 -22.44 -10.06
N ASP A 265 6.09 -21.89 -10.23
CA ASP A 265 4.85 -22.65 -10.35
C ASP A 265 4.47 -22.82 -11.82
N LYS A 266 4.70 -24.03 -12.35
CA LYS A 266 4.39 -24.39 -13.74
C LYS A 266 2.91 -24.20 -14.10
N THR A 267 2.00 -24.26 -13.13
CA THR A 267 0.56 -24.12 -13.38
C THR A 267 0.15 -22.69 -13.72
N LYS A 268 1.03 -21.72 -13.43
CA LYS A 268 0.82 -20.30 -13.71
C LYS A 268 1.56 -19.82 -14.97
N VAL A 269 2.28 -20.72 -15.64
CA VAL A 269 3.04 -20.41 -16.85
C VAL A 269 2.38 -21.08 -18.04
N LYS A 270 2.08 -20.29 -19.07
CA LYS A 270 1.61 -20.77 -20.36
C LYS A 270 2.54 -20.24 -21.45
N VAL A 271 3.04 -21.14 -22.30
CA VAL A 271 3.85 -20.79 -23.47
C VAL A 271 3.12 -21.30 -24.71
N THR A 272 2.99 -20.45 -25.72
CA THR A 272 2.45 -20.80 -27.04
C THR A 272 3.44 -20.41 -28.11
N VAL A 273 3.68 -21.29 -29.08
CA VAL A 273 4.55 -21.05 -30.23
C VAL A 273 3.72 -21.20 -31.50
N GLY A 274 3.62 -20.13 -32.30
CA GLY A 274 2.78 -20.14 -33.51
C GLY A 274 1.29 -20.42 -33.21
N GLY A 275 0.79 -19.97 -32.05
CA GLY A 275 -0.58 -20.24 -31.58
C GLY A 275 -0.81 -21.63 -30.98
N SER A 276 0.18 -22.53 -31.03
CA SER A 276 0.08 -23.89 -30.47
C SER A 276 0.72 -23.97 -29.08
N ASP A 277 0.11 -24.69 -28.15
CA ASP A 277 0.62 -24.83 -26.78
C ASP A 277 2.01 -25.50 -26.76
N CYS A 278 2.93 -24.99 -25.94
CA CYS A 278 4.22 -25.61 -25.67
C CYS A 278 4.17 -26.33 -24.32
N LYS A 279 4.38 -27.65 -24.32
CA LYS A 279 4.28 -28.46 -23.10
C LYS A 279 5.43 -28.10 -22.15
N ILE A 280 5.11 -27.40 -21.07
CA ILE A 280 6.09 -26.99 -20.05
C ILE A 280 6.74 -28.23 -19.41
N LEU A 281 8.07 -28.30 -19.50
CA LEU A 281 8.89 -29.35 -18.90
C LEU A 281 9.43 -28.92 -17.55
N SER A 282 9.96 -27.69 -17.44
CA SER A 282 10.52 -27.11 -16.22
C SER A 282 10.30 -25.59 -16.19
N VAL A 283 10.22 -25.01 -14.99
CA VAL A 283 10.16 -23.57 -14.76
C VAL A 283 11.03 -23.27 -13.54
N THR A 284 11.98 -22.38 -13.71
CA THR A 284 12.75 -21.70 -12.66
C THR A 284 12.54 -20.19 -12.83
N PRO A 285 12.97 -19.34 -11.86
CA PRO A 285 12.79 -17.90 -11.97
C PRO A 285 13.43 -17.28 -13.22
N ASP A 286 14.43 -17.95 -13.80
CA ASP A 286 15.27 -17.48 -14.90
C ASP A 286 15.18 -18.33 -16.18
N LEU A 287 14.52 -19.50 -16.14
CA LEU A 287 14.44 -20.44 -17.26
C LEU A 287 13.08 -21.13 -17.34
N ILE A 288 12.49 -21.15 -18.54
CA ILE A 288 11.37 -22.03 -18.88
C ILE A 288 11.86 -23.00 -19.95
N GLU A 289 11.75 -24.31 -19.70
CA GLU A 289 11.92 -25.31 -20.74
C GLU A 289 10.57 -25.86 -21.16
N CYS A 290 10.31 -25.93 -22.46
CA CYS A 290 9.08 -26.51 -22.97
C CYS A 290 9.31 -27.29 -24.27
N LEU A 291 8.41 -28.22 -24.58
CA LEU A 291 8.42 -29.01 -25.81
C LEU A 291 7.34 -28.50 -26.76
N THR A 292 7.71 -28.06 -27.95
CA THR A 292 6.76 -27.51 -28.92
C THR A 292 5.76 -28.56 -29.39
N SER A 293 4.51 -28.16 -29.59
CA SER A 293 3.50 -28.96 -30.28
C SER A 293 3.58 -28.77 -31.80
N PRO A 294 3.00 -29.66 -32.62
CA PRO A 294 2.80 -29.40 -34.04
C PRO A 294 2.08 -28.06 -34.27
N VAL A 295 2.44 -27.35 -35.33
CA VAL A 295 1.83 -26.07 -35.68
C VAL A 295 0.37 -26.26 -36.06
N ASP A 296 -0.51 -25.49 -35.43
CA ASP A 296 -1.92 -25.39 -35.82
C ASP A 296 -2.07 -24.58 -37.12
N THR A 297 -2.17 -25.30 -38.23
CA THR A 297 -2.38 -24.75 -39.59
C THR A 297 -3.64 -23.86 -39.72
N GLN A 298 -4.61 -23.94 -38.81
CA GLN A 298 -5.79 -23.06 -38.81
C GLN A 298 -5.53 -21.72 -38.08
N ALA A 299 -4.69 -21.71 -37.04
CA ALA A 299 -4.29 -20.51 -36.31
C ALA A 299 -3.28 -19.66 -37.10
N GLU A 300 -2.40 -20.30 -37.88
CA GLU A 300 -1.39 -19.65 -38.72
C GLU A 300 -2.03 -18.71 -39.77
N SER A 301 -3.18 -19.08 -40.35
CA SER A 301 -3.91 -18.24 -41.32
C SER A 301 -4.53 -16.96 -40.74
N LYS A 302 -4.69 -16.85 -39.41
CA LYS A 302 -5.23 -15.67 -38.73
C LYS A 302 -4.14 -14.68 -38.30
N SER A 303 -2.91 -15.15 -38.09
CA SER A 303 -1.79 -14.31 -37.63
C SER A 303 -1.01 -13.63 -38.77
N LEU A 304 -1.40 -13.88 -40.03
CA LEU A 304 -0.74 -13.41 -41.26
C LEU A 304 -1.56 -12.39 -42.07
N LYS A 305 -2.62 -11.80 -41.51
CA LYS A 305 -3.26 -10.64 -42.14
C LYS A 305 -2.61 -9.35 -41.62
N PRO A 306 -2.03 -8.50 -42.50
CA PRO A 306 -1.48 -7.19 -42.13
C PRO A 306 -2.57 -6.22 -41.68
#